data_AF-A0A452XPR1-F1
#
_entry.id   AF-A0A452XPR1-F1
#
_cell.length_a   1.000
_cell.length_b   1.000
_cell.length_c   1.000
_cell.angle_alpha   90.00
_cell.angle_beta   90.00
_cell.angle_gamma   90.00
#
_symmetry.space_group_name_H-M   'P 1'
#
loop_
_entity.id
_entity.type
_entity.pdbx_description
1 polymer ?
#
loop_
_entity_poly.entity_id
_entity_poly.type
_entity_poly.pdbx_seq_one_letter_code
_entity_poly.pdbx_strand_id
1 'polypeptide(L)'
;MPFNVWCGGCSSMIGKGVRFNAEKKQVGNYYSTKIWSFSMKSPCCQHEIVIHTDPKNTEYVIISGAQRKTEDFDVEDAETLLLPADEERDKLADPMYKLEHQGEDIRKKKEEEPVLVRLQRLSDSRHSDDYSLNRTLRDRLRVI
;
A
#
# COMPACT_ATOMS: atom_id res chain seq x y z
N MET A 1 9.80 -11.25 -12.14
CA MET A 1 10.24 -10.86 -10.79
C MET A 1 9.04 -10.63 -9.88
N PRO A 2 8.97 -11.28 -8.71
CA PRO A 2 7.82 -11.18 -7.79
C PRO A 2 7.71 -9.85 -7.04
N PHE A 3 8.83 -9.13 -6.85
CA PHE A 3 8.90 -7.82 -6.20
C PHE A 3 9.99 -6.95 -6.85
N ASN A 4 10.07 -5.68 -6.46
CA ASN A 4 11.07 -4.73 -6.93
C ASN A 4 12.46 -5.13 -6.39
N VAL A 5 13.45 -5.20 -7.28
CA VAL A 5 14.82 -5.60 -6.91
C VAL A 5 15.86 -4.69 -7.56
N TRP A 6 16.97 -4.48 -6.87
CA TRP A 6 18.15 -3.83 -7.39
C TRP A 6 19.14 -4.90 -7.87
N CYS A 7 19.63 -4.78 -9.09
CA CYS A 7 20.66 -5.69 -9.60
C CYS A 7 22.01 -5.37 -8.95
N GLY A 8 22.69 -6.37 -8.40
CA GLY A 8 23.98 -6.20 -7.71
C GLY A 8 25.14 -5.79 -8.64
N GLY A 9 25.00 -5.99 -9.96
CA GLY A 9 26.06 -5.66 -10.92
C GLY A 9 25.99 -4.24 -11.49
N CYS A 10 24.80 -3.75 -11.84
CA CYS A 10 24.63 -2.47 -12.54
C CYS A 10 23.75 -1.46 -11.78
N SER A 11 23.34 -1.79 -10.54
CA SER A 11 22.47 -0.98 -9.69
C SER A 11 21.18 -0.49 -10.37
N SER A 12 20.76 -1.15 -11.45
CA SER A 12 19.52 -0.83 -12.15
C SER A 12 18.35 -1.48 -11.43
N MET A 13 17.22 -0.77 -11.36
CA MET A 13 16.00 -1.29 -10.76
C MET A 13 15.29 -2.22 -11.74
N ILE A 14 14.92 -3.41 -11.26
CA ILE A 14 14.01 -4.32 -11.94
C ILE A 14 12.67 -4.25 -11.23
N GLY A 15 11.65 -3.78 -11.94
CA GLY A 15 10.30 -3.66 -11.43
C GLY A 15 9.63 -5.02 -11.18
N LYS A 16 8.64 -5.02 -10.28
CA LYS A 16 7.72 -6.13 -10.09
C LYS A 16 7.00 -6.46 -11.41
N GLY A 17 6.90 -7.73 -11.72
CA GLY A 17 6.18 -8.23 -12.90
C GLY A 17 7.02 -8.34 -14.19
N VAL A 18 8.29 -7.88 -14.20
CA VAL A 18 9.17 -8.07 -15.36
C VAL A 18 9.36 -9.57 -15.64
N ARG A 19 9.18 -9.97 -16.90
CA ARG A 19 9.25 -11.36 -17.36
C ARG A 19 10.68 -11.73 -17.72
N PHE A 20 11.09 -12.94 -17.32
CA PHE A 20 12.41 -13.49 -17.58
C PHE A 20 12.28 -14.93 -18.07
N ASN A 21 13.17 -15.34 -18.96
CA ASN A 21 13.45 -16.75 -19.19
C ASN A 21 14.39 -17.20 -18.07
N ALA A 22 13.89 -18.07 -17.19
CA ALA A 22 14.62 -18.53 -16.02
C ALA A 22 14.80 -20.05 -16.06
N GLU A 23 15.97 -20.51 -15.63
CA GLU A 23 16.21 -21.94 -15.39
C GLU A 23 15.62 -22.33 -14.04
N LYS A 24 14.73 -23.33 -14.05
CA LYS A 24 14.11 -23.89 -12.85
C LYS A 24 14.87 -25.13 -12.39
N LYS A 25 15.40 -25.10 -11.18
CA LYS A 25 16.11 -26.22 -10.53
C LYS A 25 15.46 -26.55 -9.18
N GLN A 26 15.35 -27.83 -8.84
CA GLN A 26 14.93 -28.26 -7.51
C GLN A 26 16.17 -28.31 -6.60
N VAL A 27 16.18 -27.54 -5.51
CA VAL A 27 17.35 -27.45 -4.62
C VAL A 27 17.12 -28.12 -3.26
N GLY A 28 15.86 -28.26 -2.84
CA GLY A 28 15.52 -28.94 -1.60
C GLY A 28 14.01 -29.12 -1.43
N ASN A 29 13.61 -29.58 -0.25
CA ASN A 29 12.20 -29.68 0.15
C ASN A 29 12.03 -29.07 1.56
N TYR A 30 10.94 -28.32 1.75
CA TYR A 30 10.43 -27.92 3.05
C TYR A 30 9.28 -28.86 3.43
N TYR A 31 9.54 -29.81 4.32
CA TYR A 31 8.66 -30.96 4.57
C TYR A 31 8.30 -31.69 3.26
N SER A 32 7.04 -31.65 2.83
CA SER A 32 6.54 -32.23 1.57
C SER A 32 6.61 -31.27 0.37
N THR A 33 6.83 -29.97 0.59
CA THR A 33 6.80 -28.95 -0.45
C THR A 33 8.19 -28.75 -1.05
N LYS A 34 8.30 -28.83 -2.38
CA LYS A 34 9.58 -28.64 -3.10
C LYS A 34 10.01 -27.17 -3.08
N ILE A 35 11.27 -26.92 -2.77
CA ILE A 35 11.92 -25.62 -2.90
C ILE A 35 12.51 -25.52 -4.31
N TRP A 36 12.03 -24.53 -5.05
CA TRP A 36 12.51 -24.22 -6.39
C TRP A 36 13.51 -23.08 -6.36
N SER A 37 14.60 -23.27 -7.09
CA SER A 37 15.56 -22.24 -7.45
C SER A 37 15.31 -21.78 -8.88
N PHE A 38 15.25 -20.47 -9.06
CA PHE A 38 15.14 -19.81 -10.35
C PHE A 38 16.41 -19.00 -10.58
N SER A 39 17.22 -19.42 -11.55
CA SER A 39 18.34 -18.63 -12.05
C SER A 39 17.91 -17.86 -13.29
N MET A 40 18.17 -16.56 -13.33
CA MET A 40 17.87 -15.69 -14.45
C MET A 40 18.95 -14.64 -14.65
N LYS A 41 19.07 -14.11 -15.87
CA LYS A 41 20.05 -13.07 -16.20
C LYS A 41 19.39 -11.70 -16.24
N SER A 42 20.05 -10.69 -15.66
CA SER A 42 19.63 -9.30 -15.74
C SER A 42 19.68 -8.78 -17.19
N PRO A 43 18.70 -7.99 -17.68
CA PRO A 43 18.68 -7.53 -19.07
C PRO A 43 19.82 -6.55 -19.39
N CYS A 44 20.26 -5.77 -18.39
CA CYS A 44 21.24 -4.71 -18.59
C CYS A 44 22.68 -5.23 -18.59
N CYS A 45 23.04 -6.07 -17.61
CA CYS A 45 24.43 -6.47 -17.36
C CYS A 45 24.67 -7.98 -17.50
N GLN A 46 23.65 -8.75 -17.87
CA GLN A 46 23.70 -10.23 -17.95
C GLN A 46 24.13 -10.92 -16.65
N HIS A 47 24.13 -10.19 -15.53
CA HIS A 47 24.47 -10.72 -14.22
C HIS A 47 23.44 -11.78 -13.79
N GLU A 48 23.91 -12.87 -13.22
CA GLU A 48 23.05 -13.97 -12.77
C GLU A 48 22.40 -13.61 -11.43
N ILE A 49 21.08 -13.72 -11.38
CA ILE A 49 20.26 -13.50 -10.18
C ILE A 49 19.62 -14.83 -9.84
N VAL A 50 19.80 -15.27 -8.59
CA VAL A 50 19.25 -16.52 -8.09
C VAL A 50 18.23 -16.25 -7.00
N ILE A 51 17.02 -16.76 -7.19
CA ILE A 51 15.90 -16.61 -6.27
C ILE A 51 15.41 -18.01 -5.87
N HIS A 52 15.05 -18.17 -4.60
CA HIS A 52 14.43 -19.40 -4.07
C HIS A 52 13.02 -19.12 -3.58
N THR A 53 12.17 -20.15 -3.65
CA THR A 53 10.87 -20.14 -2.96
C THR A 53 11.05 -20.50 -1.50
N ASP A 54 10.43 -19.76 -0.59
CA ASP A 54 10.31 -20.09 0.83
C ASP A 54 8.86 -20.47 1.17
N PRO A 55 8.54 -21.78 1.28
CA PRO A 55 7.19 -22.23 1.62
C PRO A 55 6.73 -21.84 3.03
N LYS A 56 7.62 -21.53 3.96
CA LYS A 56 7.25 -21.20 5.35
C LYS A 56 6.56 -19.84 5.42
N ASN A 57 7.15 -18.84 4.76
CA ASN A 57 6.67 -17.46 4.78
C ASN A 57 5.82 -17.12 3.53
N THR A 58 5.63 -18.08 2.62
CA THR A 58 4.95 -17.87 1.31
C THR A 58 5.62 -16.80 0.43
N GLU A 59 6.93 -16.64 0.58
CA GLU A 59 7.71 -15.58 -0.07
C GLU A 59 8.80 -16.15 -0.99
N TYR A 60 9.39 -15.26 -1.79
CA TYR A 60 10.60 -15.55 -2.54
C TYR A 60 11.78 -14.85 -1.89
N VAL A 61 12.90 -15.56 -1.74
CA VAL A 61 14.13 -15.06 -1.12
C VAL A 61 15.22 -14.96 -2.17
N ILE A 62 15.94 -13.84 -2.19
CA ILE A 62 17.10 -13.68 -3.07
C ILE A 62 18.30 -14.33 -2.39
N ILE A 63 18.97 -15.24 -3.10
CA ILE A 63 20.19 -15.90 -2.63
C ILE A 63 21.41 -15.11 -3.10
N SER A 64 21.41 -14.69 -4.37
CA SER A 64 22.54 -14.00 -4.98
C SER A 64 22.14 -13.06 -6.13
N GLY A 65 22.99 -12.08 -6.38
CA GLY A 65 22.96 -11.23 -7.58
C GLY A 65 21.95 -10.07 -7.56
N ALA A 66 21.14 -9.95 -6.52
CA ALA A 66 20.22 -8.83 -6.34
C ALA A 66 19.96 -8.50 -4.88
N GLN A 67 19.49 -7.28 -4.62
CA GLN A 67 18.97 -6.86 -3.33
C GLN A 67 17.48 -6.53 -3.48
N ARG A 68 16.67 -6.96 -2.49
CA ARG A 68 15.25 -6.61 -2.44
C ARG A 68 15.15 -5.10 -2.18
N LYS A 69 14.36 -4.40 -2.98
CA LYS A 69 13.94 -3.05 -2.61
C LYS A 69 12.85 -3.20 -1.56
N THR A 70 13.19 -2.90 -0.30
CA THR A 70 12.18 -2.68 0.73
C THR A 70 11.69 -1.26 0.55
N GLU A 71 10.40 -1.11 0.26
CA GLU A 71 9.74 0.19 0.38
C GLU A 71 9.16 0.19 1.79
N ASP A 72 9.95 0.70 2.74
CA ASP A 72 9.41 1.06 4.04
C ASP A 72 8.40 2.19 3.79
N PHE A 73 7.17 2.02 4.27
CA PHE A 73 6.15 3.06 4.17
C PHE A 73 6.56 4.18 5.12
N ASP A 74 7.23 5.19 4.57
CA ASP A 74 7.56 6.39 5.32
C ASP A 74 6.34 7.31 5.37
N VAL A 75 5.87 7.59 6.59
CA VAL A 75 4.62 8.31 6.82
C VAL A 75 4.77 9.79 6.44
N GLU A 76 6.00 10.31 6.44
CA GLU A 76 6.32 11.68 6.04
C GLU A 76 6.14 11.91 4.53
N ASP A 77 6.48 10.92 3.69
CA ASP A 77 6.38 11.02 2.23
C ASP A 77 4.94 10.84 1.70
N ALA A 78 4.04 10.27 2.50
CA ALA A 78 2.69 9.91 2.08
C ALA A 78 1.62 11.01 2.31
N GLU A 79 1.99 12.16 2.89
CA GLU A 79 1.08 13.23 3.35
C GLU A 79 -0.11 12.73 4.21
N THR A 80 0.02 11.53 4.79
CA THR A 80 -0.99 10.97 5.68
C THR A 80 -0.74 11.48 7.09
N LEU A 81 -1.81 11.87 7.80
CA LEU A 81 -1.74 12.26 9.21
C LEU A 81 -0.97 11.19 10.01
N LEU A 82 0.15 11.59 10.62
CA LEU A 82 0.88 10.76 11.57
C LEU A 82 -0.13 10.25 12.60
N LEU A 83 -0.17 8.92 12.78
CA LEU A 83 -0.90 8.33 13.90
C LEU A 83 -0.47 9.02 15.20
N PRO A 84 -1.35 9.12 16.21
CA PRO A 84 -1.02 9.81 17.45
C PRO A 84 0.32 9.31 17.99
N ALA A 85 1.12 10.25 18.49
CA ALA A 85 2.49 10.04 18.96
C ALA A 85 2.64 8.72 19.74
N ASP A 86 3.80 8.07 19.67
CA ASP A 86 4.04 6.77 20.31
C ASP A 86 3.66 6.75 21.81
N GLU A 87 3.68 7.90 22.48
CA GLU A 87 3.18 8.10 23.85
C GLU A 87 1.68 7.79 24.05
N GLU A 88 0.82 8.08 23.07
CA GLU A 88 -0.60 7.70 23.12
C GLU A 88 -0.77 6.21 22.85
N ARG A 89 0.09 5.60 22.02
CA ARG A 89 0.05 4.16 21.75
C ARG A 89 0.37 3.35 23.01
N ASP A 90 1.33 3.80 23.81
CA ASP A 90 1.65 3.19 25.10
C ASP A 90 0.52 3.37 26.12
N LYS A 91 -0.16 4.53 26.12
CA LYS A 91 -1.34 4.76 26.97
C LYS A 91 -2.55 3.94 26.53
N LEU A 92 -2.72 3.71 25.23
CA LEU A 92 -3.76 2.82 24.68
C LEU A 92 -3.53 1.33 24.99
N ALA A 93 -2.35 0.96 25.50
CA ALA A 93 -2.12 -0.38 26.03
C ALA A 93 -2.85 -0.61 27.37
N ASP A 94 -3.14 0.45 28.14
CA ASP A 94 -3.93 0.36 29.36
C ASP A 94 -5.43 0.17 29.01
N PRO A 95 -6.07 -0.94 29.45
CA PRO A 95 -7.48 -1.18 29.21
C PRO A 95 -8.42 -0.08 29.68
N MET A 96 -8.09 0.62 30.78
CA MET A 96 -8.94 1.68 31.33
C MET A 96 -8.92 2.94 30.47
N TYR A 97 -7.72 3.39 30.08
CA TYR A 97 -7.55 4.55 29.20
C TYR A 97 -8.23 4.34 27.84
N LYS A 98 -8.11 3.13 27.28
CA LYS A 98 -8.76 2.76 26.03
C LYS A 98 -10.29 2.81 26.13
N LEU A 99 -10.87 2.35 27.24
CA LEU A 99 -12.32 2.36 27.43
C LEU A 99 -12.87 3.80 27.51
N GLU A 100 -12.17 4.68 28.23
CA GLU A 100 -12.54 6.09 28.34
C GLU A 100 -12.46 6.79 26.99
N HIS A 101 -11.36 6.61 26.24
CA HIS A 101 -11.20 7.17 24.89
C HIS A 101 -12.28 6.69 23.93
N GLN A 102 -12.59 5.39 23.94
CA GLN A 102 -13.69 4.86 23.14
C GLN A 102 -15.05 5.49 23.51
N GLY A 103 -15.28 5.73 24.80
CA GLY A 103 -16.48 6.44 25.27
C GLY A 103 -16.55 7.89 24.77
N GLU A 104 -15.43 8.60 24.82
CA GLU A 104 -15.34 9.97 24.32
C GLU A 104 -15.52 10.06 22.80
N ASP A 105 -14.93 9.12 22.05
CA ASP A 105 -15.09 9.04 20.60
C ASP A 105 -16.54 8.78 20.20
N ILE A 106 -17.24 7.90 20.93
CA ILE A 106 -18.68 7.66 20.71
C ILE A 106 -19.49 8.92 21.01
N ARG A 107 -19.13 9.68 22.05
CA ARG A 107 -19.81 10.94 22.40
C ARG A 107 -19.61 11.98 21.29
N LYS A 108 -18.36 12.22 20.86
CA LYS A 108 -18.03 13.12 19.75
C LYS A 108 -18.76 12.73 18.47
N LYS A 109 -18.77 11.44 18.13
CA LYS A 109 -19.50 10.91 16.97
C LYS A 109 -20.99 11.27 17.03
N LYS A 110 -21.65 11.09 18.18
CA LYS A 110 -23.08 11.43 18.36
C LYS A 110 -23.34 12.93 18.27
N GLU A 111 -22.43 13.75 18.77
CA GLU A 111 -22.53 15.22 18.69
C GLU A 111 -22.39 15.73 17.25
N GLU A 112 -21.51 15.11 16.45
CA GLU A 112 -21.25 15.49 15.06
C GLU A 112 -22.24 14.88 14.04
N GLU A 113 -22.85 13.74 14.36
CA GLU A 113 -23.85 13.06 13.52
C GLU A 113 -24.97 13.98 12.98
N PRO A 114 -25.65 14.84 13.78
CA PRO A 114 -26.68 15.73 13.25
C PRO A 114 -26.13 16.79 12.29
N VAL A 115 -24.87 17.20 12.46
CA VAL A 115 -24.20 18.15 11.55
C VAL A 115 -23.94 17.48 10.21
N LEU A 116 -23.41 16.26 10.23
CA LEU A 116 -23.20 15.44 9.03
C LEU A 116 -24.50 15.20 8.26
N VAL A 117 -25.58 14.84 8.96
CA VAL A 117 -26.90 14.65 8.34
C VAL A 117 -27.43 15.95 7.73
N ARG A 118 -27.22 17.10 8.39
CA ARG A 118 -27.60 18.41 7.85
C ARG A 118 -26.82 18.73 6.57
N LEU A 119 -25.52 18.52 6.57
CA LEU A 119 -24.66 18.76 5.41
C LEU A 119 -25.03 17.84 4.24
N GLN A 120 -25.30 16.57 4.53
CA GLN A 120 -25.74 15.60 3.52
C GLN A 120 -27.07 16.03 2.88
N ARG A 121 -28.08 16.38 3.68
CA ARG A 121 -29.36 16.90 3.15
C ARG A 121 -29.18 18.14 2.28
N LEU A 122 -28.28 19.03 2.68
CA LEU A 122 -27.99 20.25 1.93
C LEU A 122 -27.27 19.92 0.61
N SER A 123 -26.35 18.95 0.62
CA SER A 123 -25.72 18.41 -0.58
C SER A 123 -26.75 17.77 -1.51
N ASP A 124 -27.58 16.86 -1.02
CA ASP A 124 -28.60 16.15 -1.81
C ASP A 124 -29.60 17.13 -2.45
N SER A 125 -30.01 18.16 -1.70
CA SER A 125 -30.89 19.21 -2.22
C SER A 125 -30.25 20.07 -3.32
N ARG A 126 -28.93 20.24 -3.31
CA ARG A 126 -28.19 20.94 -4.36
C ARG A 126 -27.98 20.05 -5.58
N HIS A 127 -27.74 18.76 -5.36
CA HIS A 127 -27.44 17.81 -6.44
C HIS A 127 -28.68 17.20 -7.11
N SER A 128 -29.88 17.44 -6.56
CA SER A 128 -31.12 16.92 -7.15
C SER A 128 -31.32 17.36 -8.60
N ASP A 129 -30.89 18.58 -8.96
CA ASP A 129 -31.00 19.16 -10.30
C ASP A 129 -29.65 19.59 -10.90
N ASP A 130 -28.61 18.76 -10.71
CA ASP A 130 -27.24 19.01 -11.20
C ASP A 130 -27.17 19.46 -12.66
N TYR A 131 -27.98 18.87 -13.54
CA TYR A 131 -28.00 19.21 -14.96
C TYR A 131 -28.43 20.66 -15.21
N SER A 132 -29.46 21.14 -14.49
CA SER A 132 -29.99 22.50 -14.66
C SER A 132 -29.01 23.55 -14.12
N LEU A 133 -28.38 23.28 -12.98
CA LEU A 133 -27.37 24.14 -12.38
C LEU A 133 -26.12 24.21 -13.25
N ASN A 134 -25.63 23.08 -13.75
CA ASN A 134 -24.51 23.06 -14.67
C ASN A 134 -24.81 23.75 -16.00
N ARG A 135 -26.04 23.63 -16.52
CA ARG A 135 -26.48 24.34 -17.72
C ARG A 135 -26.46 25.86 -17.51
N THR A 136 -27.05 26.36 -16.42
CA THR A 136 -27.06 27.82 -16.12
C THR A 136 -25.65 28.37 -15.88
N LEU A 137 -24.78 27.62 -15.20
CA LEU A 137 -23.37 27.99 -15.03
C LEU A 137 -22.63 28.03 -16.37
N ARG A 138 -22.85 27.04 -17.25
CA ARG A 138 -22.26 27.03 -18.60
C ARG A 138 -22.76 28.19 -19.44
N ASP A 139 -24.06 28.49 -19.41
CA ASP A 139 -24.63 29.62 -20.15
C ASP A 139 -24.00 30.92 -19.67
N ARG A 140 -23.88 31.15 -18.35
CA ARG A 140 -23.23 32.34 -17.78
C ARG A 140 -21.74 32.46 -18.13
N LEU A 141 -21.01 31.35 -18.18
CA LEU A 141 -19.56 31.33 -18.46
C LEU A 141 -19.24 31.32 -19.97
N ARG A 142 -20.21 31.07 -20.84
CA ARG A 142 -20.04 31.01 -22.30
C ARG A 142 -20.52 32.26 -23.04
N VAL A 143 -21.15 33.21 -22.37
CA VAL A 143 -21.40 34.53 -22.98
C VAL A 143 -20.08 35.30 -23.01
N ILE A 144 -19.52 35.42 -24.22
CA ILE A 144 -18.60 36.51 -24.62
C ILE A 144 -19.46 37.73 -24.94
#